data_AF-A0A2C6ABH2-F1
#
_entry.id   AF-A0A2C6ABH2-F1
#
_cell.length_a   1.000
_cell.length_b   1.000
_cell.length_c   1.000
_cell.angle_alpha   90.00
_cell.angle_beta   90.00
_cell.angle_gamma   90.00
#
_symmetry.space_group_name_H-M   'P 1'
#
loop_
_entity.id
_entity.type
_entity.pdbx_description
1 polymer ?
#
loop_
_entity_poly.entity_id
_entity_poly.type
_entity_poly.pdbx_seq_one_letter_code
_entity_poly.pdbx_strand_id
1 'polypeptide(L)'
;MAYLKAHSRDLFCETDTGEAHLDNFSQLLILQNTGDRSLVTLDHKGPTWGYFIGSPVFAETVYPNDSDTTALAMAVLEDISAEDKEAAMDVILSYLSPDGLPYCWFDKDRPRFCHCICANVFRFFYLNNRSKDLPSVYGYLCSLLQSRGDPGLQDMRDLLILRVRERIGRDKIILGASMRLLSAQMLGITNQEDLETILDAQQLDGGWELSWLWHYGKEPGMIGSRGVVTAMAVNGIQRAWKSSKLRALDSMHCNGTRG
;
A
#
# COMPACT_ATOMS: atom_id res chain seq x y z
N MET A 1 15.98 10.37 -0.11
CA MET A 1 15.13 11.00 0.93
C MET A 1 15.20 12.53 0.96
N ALA A 2 16.07 13.21 0.19
CA ALA A 2 16.14 14.68 0.21
C ALA A 2 14.79 15.34 -0.16
N TYR A 3 14.17 14.92 -1.28
CA TYR A 3 12.83 15.36 -1.68
C TYR A 3 11.78 15.23 -0.56
N LEU A 4 11.63 14.02 0.02
CA LEU A 4 10.64 13.77 1.08
C LEU A 4 10.83 14.69 2.29
N LYS A 5 12.08 14.89 2.72
CA LYS A 5 12.40 15.76 3.86
C LYS A 5 12.14 17.24 3.55
N ALA A 6 12.43 17.67 2.33
CA ALA A 6 12.22 19.04 1.90
C ALA A 6 10.73 19.41 1.84
N HIS A 7 9.84 18.44 1.63
CA HIS A 7 8.39 18.62 1.53
C HIS A 7 7.66 18.00 2.73
N SER A 8 8.33 17.86 3.88
CA SER A 8 7.76 17.24 5.06
C SER A 8 6.43 17.89 5.46
N ARG A 9 5.40 17.08 5.70
CA ARG A 9 4.01 17.48 5.99
C ARG A 9 3.25 18.14 4.84
N ASP A 10 3.85 18.20 3.66
CA ASP A 10 3.31 18.78 2.42
C ASP A 10 3.52 17.83 1.22
N LEU A 11 3.36 16.52 1.47
CA LEU A 11 3.50 15.46 0.46
C LEU A 11 2.13 15.00 -0.08
N PHE A 12 1.18 15.93 -0.19
CA PHE A 12 -0.18 15.61 -0.61
C PHE A 12 -0.25 15.18 -2.07
N CYS A 13 -1.35 14.52 -2.42
CA CYS A 13 -1.61 14.24 -3.82
C CYS A 13 -1.93 15.55 -4.58
N GLU A 14 -1.83 15.47 -5.89
CA GLU A 14 -2.22 16.52 -6.83
C GLU A 14 -3.23 15.95 -7.82
N THR A 15 -4.17 16.77 -8.25
CA THR A 15 -5.13 16.43 -9.30
C THR A 15 -4.53 16.68 -10.68
N ASP A 16 -5.14 16.16 -11.74
CA ASP A 16 -4.76 16.46 -13.12
C ASP A 16 -5.00 17.93 -13.53
N THR A 17 -5.71 18.71 -12.71
CA THR A 17 -5.86 20.16 -12.84
C THR A 17 -4.84 20.96 -12.02
N GLY A 18 -3.95 20.30 -11.27
CA GLY A 18 -2.92 20.94 -10.46
C GLY A 18 -3.34 21.36 -9.05
N GLU A 19 -4.55 20.99 -8.63
CA GLU A 19 -5.04 21.30 -7.29
C GLU A 19 -4.55 20.28 -6.26
N ALA A 20 -4.16 20.77 -5.09
CA ALA A 20 -3.76 19.92 -3.97
C ALA A 20 -4.95 19.06 -3.48
N HIS A 21 -4.67 17.79 -3.27
CA HIS A 21 -5.64 16.79 -2.84
C HIS A 21 -5.23 16.23 -1.48
N LEU A 22 -5.89 16.73 -0.43
CA LEU A 22 -5.57 16.38 0.95
C LEU A 22 -6.29 15.08 1.34
N ASP A 23 -5.51 14.00 1.51
CA ASP A 23 -6.05 12.68 1.81
C ASP A 23 -5.17 11.93 2.84
N ASN A 24 -5.79 11.16 3.72
CA ASN A 24 -5.10 10.31 4.69
C ASN A 24 -4.43 9.11 4.03
N PHE A 25 -5.01 8.59 2.95
CA PHE A 25 -4.59 7.30 2.37
C PHE A 25 -3.17 7.36 1.79
N SER A 26 -2.87 8.37 0.98
CA SER A 26 -1.54 8.63 0.42
C SER A 26 -0.51 8.91 1.51
N GLN A 27 -0.90 9.64 2.55
CA GLN A 27 -0.05 9.93 3.72
C GLN A 27 0.29 8.65 4.49
N LEU A 28 -0.68 7.75 4.67
CA LEU A 28 -0.45 6.43 5.26
C LEU A 28 0.43 5.54 4.36
N LEU A 29 0.32 5.61 3.03
CA LEU A 29 1.22 4.91 2.11
C LEU A 29 2.66 5.44 2.21
N ILE A 30 2.85 6.75 2.34
CA ILE A 30 4.17 7.36 2.60
C ILE A 30 4.72 6.87 3.93
N LEU A 31 3.91 6.89 4.99
CA LEU A 31 4.32 6.42 6.31
C LEU A 31 4.72 4.94 6.30
N GLN A 32 3.92 4.08 5.66
CA GLN A 32 4.21 2.65 5.54
C GLN A 32 5.57 2.38 4.89
N ASN A 33 5.94 3.19 3.90
CA ASN A 33 7.18 3.00 3.14
C ASN A 33 8.40 3.65 3.77
N THR A 34 8.20 4.67 4.61
CA THR A 34 9.31 5.44 5.21
C THR A 34 9.54 5.12 6.68
N GLY A 35 8.50 4.73 7.41
CA GLY A 35 8.50 4.64 8.87
C GLY A 35 8.67 5.99 9.57
N ASP A 36 8.62 7.11 8.84
CA ASP A 36 8.94 8.43 9.36
C ASP A 36 7.67 9.28 9.54
N ARG A 37 7.13 9.27 10.76
CA ARG A 37 5.92 10.04 11.12
C ARG A 37 6.10 11.55 10.96
N SER A 38 7.34 12.06 10.92
CA SER A 38 7.56 13.50 10.75
C SER A 38 7.16 14.00 9.37
N LEU A 39 7.16 13.11 8.35
CA LEU A 39 6.90 13.44 6.95
C LEU A 39 5.43 13.66 6.60
N VAL A 40 4.50 13.15 7.42
CA VAL A 40 3.09 12.99 7.02
C VAL A 40 2.16 13.85 7.87
N THR A 41 1.07 14.28 7.25
CA THR A 41 -0.06 14.92 7.93
C THR A 41 -1.25 13.97 7.89
N LEU A 42 -1.86 13.69 9.04
CA LEU A 42 -2.99 12.78 9.18
C LEU A 42 -4.08 13.44 10.02
N ASP A 43 -5.35 13.19 9.68
CA ASP A 43 -6.52 13.67 10.42
C ASP A 43 -7.55 12.54 10.58
N HIS A 44 -7.89 12.23 11.83
CA HIS A 44 -8.91 11.22 12.13
C HIS A 44 -9.53 11.44 13.50
N LYS A 45 -10.69 10.82 13.71
CA LYS A 45 -11.38 10.78 14.99
C LYS A 45 -11.93 9.38 15.25
N GLY A 46 -11.54 8.81 16.38
CA GLY A 46 -12.02 7.49 16.81
C GLY A 46 -11.39 6.33 16.02
N PRO A 47 -11.99 5.12 16.11
CA PRO A 47 -11.38 3.88 15.61
C PRO A 47 -11.58 3.65 14.11
N THR A 48 -12.12 4.62 13.37
CA THR A 48 -12.33 4.48 11.93
C THR A 48 -11.81 5.72 11.20
N TRP A 49 -11.38 5.53 9.96
CA TRP A 49 -10.68 6.54 9.20
C TRP A 49 -11.39 6.81 7.89
N GLY A 50 -11.39 8.08 7.49
CA GLY A 50 -11.87 8.53 6.20
C GLY A 50 -10.72 8.87 5.27
N TYR A 51 -10.95 8.68 3.97
CA TYR A 51 -9.99 8.98 2.93
C TYR A 51 -9.54 10.46 2.93
N PHE A 52 -10.44 11.43 3.06
CA PHE A 52 -10.12 12.87 2.96
C PHE A 52 -9.61 13.46 4.27
N ILE A 53 -8.71 14.43 4.16
CA ILE A 53 -8.37 15.36 5.25
C ILE A 53 -9.15 16.65 5.01
N GLY A 54 -10.02 17.01 5.96
CA GLY A 54 -10.92 18.16 5.79
C GLY A 54 -12.02 17.91 4.75
N SER A 55 -12.47 18.98 4.10
CA SER A 55 -13.55 18.90 3.10
C SER A 55 -13.03 18.42 1.74
N PRO A 56 -13.74 17.51 1.04
CA PRO A 56 -13.36 17.07 -0.30
C PRO A 56 -13.33 18.25 -1.28
N VAL A 57 -12.37 18.23 -2.22
CA VAL A 57 -12.17 19.32 -3.19
C VAL A 57 -13.32 19.43 -4.21
N PHE A 58 -13.91 18.31 -4.64
CA PHE A 58 -14.80 18.28 -5.81
C PHE A 58 -16.23 17.80 -5.54
N ALA A 59 -16.65 17.65 -4.29
CA ALA A 59 -17.93 17.01 -4.01
C ALA A 59 -18.79 17.78 -3.01
N GLU A 60 -20.04 18.03 -3.40
CA GLU A 60 -21.13 18.48 -2.52
C GLU A 60 -21.63 17.36 -1.57
N THR A 61 -20.89 16.25 -1.46
CA THR A 61 -21.26 15.10 -0.64
C THR A 61 -20.29 14.91 0.52
N VAL A 62 -20.83 14.39 1.62
CA VAL A 62 -20.04 13.84 2.71
C VAL A 62 -19.49 12.47 2.28
N TYR A 63 -18.22 12.22 2.57
CA TYR A 63 -17.63 10.89 2.45
C TYR A 63 -17.51 10.28 3.85
N PRO A 64 -18.16 9.14 4.11
CA PRO A 64 -18.03 8.46 5.39
C PRO A 64 -16.62 7.88 5.52
N ASN A 65 -16.28 7.45 6.74
CA ASN A 65 -15.14 6.59 6.96
C ASN A 65 -15.25 5.31 6.11
N ASP A 66 -14.11 4.73 5.79
CA ASP A 66 -14.01 3.64 4.83
C ASP A 66 -13.10 2.52 5.33
N SER A 67 -13.36 1.30 4.85
CA SER A 67 -12.65 0.10 5.26
C SER A 67 -11.19 0.07 4.81
N ASP A 68 -10.84 0.76 3.73
CA ASP A 68 -9.49 0.72 3.16
C ASP A 68 -8.53 1.62 3.96
N THR A 69 -8.90 2.88 4.15
CA THR A 69 -8.16 3.83 4.97
C THR A 69 -8.10 3.35 6.42
N THR A 70 -9.20 2.82 6.95
CA THR A 70 -9.22 2.25 8.31
C THR A 70 -8.25 1.08 8.43
N ALA A 71 -8.33 0.08 7.55
CA ALA A 71 -7.44 -1.08 7.61
C ALA A 71 -5.96 -0.70 7.44
N LEU A 72 -5.67 0.27 6.55
CA LEU A 72 -4.30 0.74 6.36
C LEU A 72 -3.77 1.45 7.61
N ALA A 73 -4.56 2.37 8.19
CA ALA A 73 -4.17 3.10 9.40
C ALA A 73 -3.89 2.14 10.56
N MET A 74 -4.81 1.20 10.82
CA MET A 74 -4.68 0.25 11.93
C MET A 74 -3.51 -0.73 11.76
N ALA A 75 -3.03 -0.94 10.52
CA ALA A 75 -1.90 -1.80 10.22
C ALA A 75 -0.56 -1.06 10.14
N VAL A 76 -0.54 0.27 10.05
CA VAL A 76 0.67 1.09 9.88
C VAL A 76 1.01 1.90 11.12
N LEU A 77 0.00 2.34 11.87
CA LEU A 77 0.19 3.16 13.06
C LEU A 77 0.55 2.31 14.28
N GLU A 78 1.64 2.69 14.95
CA GLU A 78 2.16 1.99 16.13
C GLU A 78 1.45 2.40 17.42
N ASP A 79 0.83 3.58 17.44
CA ASP A 79 0.21 4.23 18.60
C ASP A 79 -1.29 3.93 18.77
N ILE A 80 -1.81 2.91 18.07
CA ILE A 80 -3.21 2.50 18.14
C ILE A 80 -3.40 1.42 19.21
N SER A 81 -4.37 1.63 20.09
CA SER A 81 -4.77 0.67 21.14
C SER A 81 -5.33 -0.65 20.56
N ALA A 82 -5.27 -1.74 21.33
CA ALA A 82 -5.87 -3.01 20.90
C ALA A 82 -7.39 -2.89 20.80
N GLU A 83 -7.99 -2.09 21.70
CA GLU A 83 -9.41 -1.79 21.76
C GLU A 83 -9.89 -1.04 20.50
N ASP A 84 -9.13 -0.06 20.02
CA ASP A 84 -9.47 0.66 18.77
C ASP A 84 -9.36 -0.26 17.55
N LYS A 85 -8.38 -1.18 17.53
CA LYS A 85 -8.25 -2.18 16.45
C LYS A 85 -9.43 -3.15 16.47
N GLU A 86 -9.85 -3.60 17.64
CA GLU A 86 -11.02 -4.47 17.80
C GLU A 86 -12.29 -3.76 17.34
N ALA A 87 -12.52 -2.52 17.80
CA ALA A 87 -13.65 -1.71 17.37
C ALA A 87 -13.66 -1.48 15.85
N ALA A 88 -12.50 -1.20 15.24
CA ALA A 88 -12.37 -1.05 13.79
C ALA A 88 -12.74 -2.32 13.02
N MET A 89 -12.25 -3.49 13.48
CA MET A 89 -12.59 -4.77 12.87
C MET A 89 -14.09 -5.07 12.97
N ASP A 90 -14.70 -4.81 14.13
CA ASP A 90 -16.14 -5.02 14.33
C ASP A 90 -16.99 -4.10 13.44
N VAL A 91 -16.57 -2.85 13.26
CA VAL A 91 -17.21 -1.95 12.28
C VAL A 91 -17.10 -2.54 10.88
N ILE A 92 -15.92 -2.94 10.41
CA ILE A 92 -15.74 -3.54 9.08
C ILE A 92 -16.65 -4.76 8.87
N LEU A 93 -16.76 -5.64 9.88
CA LEU A 93 -17.64 -6.82 9.83
C LEU A 93 -19.13 -6.45 9.71
N SER A 94 -19.54 -5.28 10.19
CA SER A 94 -20.93 -4.80 10.06
C SER A 94 -21.28 -4.24 8.66
N TYR A 95 -20.26 -4.01 7.81
CA TYR A 95 -20.36 -3.47 6.44
C TYR A 95 -19.83 -4.47 5.37
N LEU A 96 -20.11 -5.76 5.58
CA LEU A 96 -19.88 -6.77 4.54
C LEU A 96 -21.06 -6.82 3.55
N SER A 97 -20.75 -7.18 2.31
CA SER A 97 -21.73 -7.56 1.28
C SER A 97 -22.43 -8.88 1.65
N PRO A 98 -23.54 -9.24 0.98
CA PRO A 98 -24.16 -10.55 1.14
C PRO A 98 -23.22 -11.74 0.92
N ASP A 99 -22.18 -11.57 0.10
CA ASP A 99 -21.15 -12.58 -0.16
C ASP A 99 -20.06 -12.63 0.93
N GLY A 100 -20.14 -11.78 1.96
CA GLY A 100 -19.15 -11.69 3.03
C GLY A 100 -17.88 -10.91 2.64
N LEU A 101 -17.98 -10.00 1.67
CA LEU A 101 -16.85 -9.17 1.22
C LEU A 101 -17.00 -7.73 1.71
N PRO A 102 -15.94 -7.07 2.20
CA PRO A 102 -16.05 -5.73 2.76
C PRO A 102 -16.43 -4.70 1.69
N TYR A 103 -17.45 -3.89 1.98
CA TYR A 103 -17.68 -2.66 1.23
C TYR A 103 -16.59 -1.62 1.55
N CYS A 104 -16.35 -0.73 0.60
CA CYS A 104 -15.45 0.41 0.76
C CYS A 104 -15.97 1.34 1.85
N TRP A 105 -17.18 1.87 1.70
CA TRP A 105 -17.73 2.86 2.62
C TRP A 105 -18.43 2.19 3.81
N PHE A 106 -18.32 2.80 4.99
CA PHE A 106 -19.20 2.49 6.14
C PHE A 106 -20.58 3.13 5.95
N ASP A 107 -21.19 2.82 4.81
CA ASP A 107 -22.49 3.29 4.37
C ASP A 107 -23.09 2.25 3.41
N LYS A 108 -24.16 1.59 3.84
CA LYS A 108 -24.80 0.49 3.09
C LYS A 108 -25.57 1.01 1.86
N ASP A 109 -25.92 2.28 1.83
CA ASP A 109 -26.62 2.90 0.70
C ASP A 109 -25.63 3.32 -0.41
N ARG A 110 -24.32 3.19 -0.15
CA ARG A 110 -23.24 3.45 -1.11
C ARG A 110 -22.37 2.21 -1.33
N PRO A 111 -22.93 1.10 -1.85
CA PRO A 111 -22.16 -0.13 -2.04
C PRO A 111 -21.06 0.10 -3.08
N ARG A 112 -19.80 0.01 -2.64
CA ARG A 112 -18.63 0.03 -3.51
C ARG A 112 -17.71 -1.10 -3.12
N PHE A 113 -17.29 -1.87 -4.12
CA PHE A 113 -16.44 -3.04 -3.96
C PHE A 113 -15.14 -2.85 -4.75
N CYS A 114 -14.02 -3.33 -4.18
CA CYS A 114 -12.72 -3.30 -4.83
C CYS A 114 -11.83 -4.41 -4.25
N HIS A 115 -11.12 -5.12 -5.11
CA HIS A 115 -10.28 -6.25 -4.72
C HIS A 115 -9.08 -5.83 -3.87
N CYS A 116 -8.55 -4.62 -4.11
CA CYS A 116 -7.46 -4.05 -3.31
C CYS A 116 -7.89 -3.80 -1.86
N ILE A 117 -9.14 -3.34 -1.66
CA ILE A 117 -9.73 -3.14 -0.33
C ILE A 117 -9.82 -4.49 0.39
N CYS A 118 -10.30 -5.53 -0.29
CA CYS A 118 -10.34 -6.89 0.28
C CYS A 118 -8.97 -7.36 0.74
N ALA A 119 -7.93 -7.18 -0.08
CA ALA A 119 -6.57 -7.58 0.28
C ALA A 119 -6.04 -6.79 1.50
N ASN A 120 -6.29 -5.48 1.55
CA ASN A 120 -5.83 -4.63 2.65
C ASN A 120 -6.58 -4.92 3.97
N VAL A 121 -7.90 -5.06 3.92
CA VAL A 121 -8.73 -5.48 5.06
C VAL A 121 -8.30 -6.87 5.56
N PHE A 122 -8.10 -7.83 4.65
CA PHE A 122 -7.65 -9.16 5.03
C PHE A 122 -6.27 -9.13 5.70
N ARG A 123 -5.33 -8.31 5.19
CA ARG A 123 -4.03 -8.08 5.83
C ARG A 123 -4.20 -7.55 7.26
N PHE A 124 -5.05 -6.55 7.47
CA PHE A 124 -5.31 -6.01 8.80
C PHE A 124 -5.84 -7.08 9.77
N PHE A 125 -6.85 -7.87 9.36
CA PHE A 125 -7.39 -8.96 10.18
C PHE A 125 -6.36 -10.05 10.44
N TYR A 126 -5.55 -10.42 9.43
CA TYR A 126 -4.48 -11.40 9.58
C TYR A 126 -3.43 -10.97 10.61
N LEU A 127 -2.98 -9.71 10.56
CA LEU A 127 -2.02 -9.16 11.52
C LEU A 127 -2.54 -9.14 12.97
N ASN A 128 -3.86 -9.20 13.15
CA ASN A 128 -4.53 -9.23 14.46
C ASN A 128 -5.11 -10.61 14.80
N ASN A 129 -4.68 -11.68 14.12
CA ASN A 129 -5.13 -13.06 14.37
C ASN A 129 -6.66 -13.28 14.20
N ARG A 130 -7.33 -12.44 13.41
CA ARG A 130 -8.77 -12.49 13.14
C ARG A 130 -9.11 -12.82 11.68
N SER A 131 -8.16 -13.29 10.87
CA SER A 131 -8.41 -13.66 9.46
C SER A 131 -9.55 -14.68 9.27
N LYS A 132 -9.79 -15.54 10.27
CA LYS A 132 -10.91 -16.51 10.29
C LYS A 132 -12.30 -15.88 10.24
N ASP A 133 -12.41 -14.59 10.58
CA ASP A 133 -13.69 -13.86 10.57
C ASP A 133 -14.04 -13.31 9.18
N LEU A 134 -13.13 -13.47 8.21
CA LEU A 134 -13.30 -13.10 6.80
C LEU A 134 -13.09 -14.31 5.86
N PRO A 135 -13.80 -15.44 6.06
CA PRO A 135 -13.58 -16.65 5.28
C PRO A 135 -13.84 -16.45 3.78
N SER A 136 -14.88 -15.66 3.42
CA SER A 136 -15.19 -15.33 2.02
C SER A 136 -14.12 -14.50 1.35
N VAL A 137 -13.47 -13.59 2.09
CA VAL A 137 -12.40 -12.74 1.54
C VAL A 137 -11.18 -13.57 1.18
N TYR A 138 -10.83 -14.54 2.02
CA TYR A 138 -9.74 -15.47 1.75
C TYR A 138 -9.97 -16.24 0.43
N GLY A 139 -11.12 -16.93 0.32
CA GLY A 139 -11.47 -17.67 -0.90
C GLY A 139 -11.56 -16.77 -2.14
N TYR A 140 -12.09 -15.54 -1.96
CA TYR A 140 -12.13 -14.54 -3.02
C TYR A 140 -10.72 -14.19 -3.53
N LEU A 141 -9.78 -13.87 -2.63
CA LEU A 141 -8.41 -13.52 -3.01
C LEU A 141 -7.67 -14.71 -3.66
N CYS A 142 -7.89 -15.94 -3.19
CA CYS A 142 -7.38 -17.14 -3.84
C CYS A 142 -7.90 -17.27 -5.28
N SER A 143 -9.22 -17.13 -5.46
CA SER A 143 -9.86 -17.22 -6.78
C SER A 143 -9.40 -16.12 -7.75
N LEU A 144 -9.11 -14.92 -7.24
CA LEU A 144 -8.63 -13.79 -8.04
C LEU A 144 -7.21 -14.03 -8.59
N LEU A 145 -6.35 -14.66 -7.79
CA LEU A 145 -4.98 -14.98 -8.19
C LEU A 145 -4.91 -16.20 -9.11
N GLN A 146 -5.95 -17.03 -9.11
CA GLN A 146 -6.10 -18.18 -9.98
C GLN A 146 -6.92 -17.87 -11.22
N SER A 147 -6.65 -18.57 -12.32
CA SER A 147 -7.64 -18.65 -13.40
C SER A 147 -8.74 -19.68 -13.09
N ARG A 148 -8.48 -20.68 -12.21
CA ARG A 148 -9.45 -21.65 -11.63
C ARG A 148 -8.88 -22.36 -10.37
N GLY A 149 -9.67 -22.47 -9.30
CA GLY A 149 -9.41 -23.32 -8.12
C GLY A 149 -9.44 -22.57 -6.77
N ASP A 150 -9.49 -23.31 -5.66
CA ASP A 150 -9.40 -22.75 -4.29
C ASP A 150 -8.31 -23.49 -3.49
N PRO A 151 -7.16 -22.86 -3.21
CA PRO A 151 -6.09 -23.52 -2.47
C PRO A 151 -5.56 -22.70 -1.28
N GLY A 152 -4.54 -23.24 -0.60
CA GLY A 152 -4.00 -22.71 0.65
C GLY A 152 -3.21 -21.40 0.48
N LEU A 153 -2.85 -20.75 1.60
CA LEU A 153 -2.03 -19.52 1.60
C LEU A 153 -0.69 -19.70 0.85
N GLN A 154 -0.17 -20.94 0.84
CA GLN A 154 1.04 -21.29 0.11
C GLN A 154 0.84 -21.20 -1.41
N ASP A 155 -0.30 -21.66 -1.93
CA ASP A 155 -0.60 -21.61 -3.36
C ASP A 155 -0.84 -20.17 -3.83
N MET A 156 -1.48 -19.35 -2.99
CA MET A 156 -1.57 -17.89 -3.18
C MET A 156 -0.18 -17.26 -3.31
N ARG A 157 0.76 -17.63 -2.43
CA ARG A 157 2.14 -17.15 -2.48
C ARG A 157 2.83 -17.56 -3.78
N ASP A 158 2.70 -18.82 -4.18
CA ASP A 158 3.38 -19.35 -5.37
C ASP A 158 2.86 -18.71 -6.67
N LEU A 159 1.55 -18.45 -6.75
CA LEU A 159 0.96 -17.71 -7.86
C LEU A 159 1.42 -16.26 -7.90
N LEU A 160 1.46 -15.60 -6.75
CA LEU A 160 1.95 -14.22 -6.69
C LEU A 160 3.43 -14.15 -7.13
N ILE A 161 4.26 -15.14 -6.75
CA ILE A 161 5.64 -15.24 -7.24
C ILE A 161 5.67 -15.34 -8.76
N LEU A 162 4.85 -16.23 -9.35
CA LEU A 162 4.76 -16.38 -10.79
C LEU A 162 4.37 -15.06 -11.47
N ARG A 163 3.29 -14.41 -11.00
CA ARG A 163 2.79 -13.15 -11.59
C ARG A 163 3.74 -11.98 -11.46
N VAL A 164 4.46 -11.88 -10.34
CA VAL A 164 5.50 -10.85 -10.17
C VAL A 164 6.63 -11.09 -11.18
N ARG A 165 7.14 -12.32 -11.30
CA ARG A 165 8.20 -12.66 -12.26
C ARG A 165 7.83 -12.35 -13.71
N GLU A 166 6.60 -12.64 -14.12
CA GLU A 166 6.11 -12.33 -15.48
C GLU A 166 6.11 -10.82 -15.82
N ARG A 167 6.09 -9.96 -14.79
CA ARG A 167 5.97 -8.50 -14.94
C ARG A 167 7.24 -7.72 -14.66
N ILE A 168 8.26 -8.32 -14.05
CA ILE A 168 9.58 -7.68 -13.84
C ILE A 168 10.08 -7.13 -15.18
N GLY A 169 10.53 -5.87 -15.18
CA GLY A 169 11.12 -5.23 -16.36
C GLY A 169 10.17 -4.97 -17.54
N ARG A 170 8.87 -5.32 -17.44
CA ARG A 170 7.92 -5.19 -18.56
C ARG A 170 7.55 -3.76 -18.90
N ASP A 171 7.43 -2.90 -17.89
CA ASP A 171 7.13 -1.48 -18.04
C ASP A 171 8.12 -0.64 -17.22
N LYS A 172 8.37 0.58 -17.67
CA LYS A 172 9.26 1.53 -16.99
C LYS A 172 8.49 2.56 -16.16
N ILE A 173 7.25 2.25 -15.80
CA ILE A 173 6.44 3.13 -14.95
C ILE A 173 6.96 2.99 -13.53
N ILE A 174 7.47 4.09 -12.94
CA ILE A 174 8.20 4.05 -11.66
C ILE A 174 7.34 3.53 -10.52
N LEU A 175 6.05 3.88 -10.47
CA LEU A 175 5.13 3.30 -9.49
C LEU A 175 5.06 1.76 -9.63
N GLY A 176 4.86 1.26 -10.85
CA GLY A 176 4.79 -0.17 -11.14
C GLY A 176 6.09 -0.90 -10.81
N ALA A 177 7.23 -0.36 -11.24
CA ALA A 177 8.55 -0.87 -10.92
C ALA A 177 8.81 -0.91 -9.40
N SER A 178 8.44 0.15 -8.67
CA SER A 178 8.60 0.22 -7.22
C SER A 178 7.73 -0.82 -6.50
N MET A 179 6.48 -0.98 -6.91
CA MET A 179 5.58 -2.01 -6.36
C MET A 179 6.14 -3.42 -6.62
N ARG A 180 6.56 -3.71 -7.86
CA ARG A 180 7.16 -5.02 -8.21
C ARG A 180 8.46 -5.29 -7.47
N LEU A 181 9.32 -4.29 -7.30
CA LEU A 181 10.56 -4.42 -6.54
C LEU A 181 10.27 -4.77 -5.07
N LEU A 182 9.35 -4.04 -4.43
CA LEU A 182 8.96 -4.29 -3.04
C LEU A 182 8.28 -5.67 -2.87
N SER A 183 7.39 -6.05 -3.80
CA SER A 183 6.77 -7.37 -3.81
C SER A 183 7.81 -8.48 -4.01
N ALA A 184 8.73 -8.33 -4.97
CA ALA A 184 9.80 -9.29 -5.22
C ALA A 184 10.67 -9.49 -3.97
N GLN A 185 11.05 -8.41 -3.29
CA GLN A 185 11.81 -8.48 -2.04
C GLN A 185 11.05 -9.24 -0.94
N MET A 186 9.76 -9.00 -0.78
CA MET A 186 8.92 -9.72 0.21
C MET A 186 8.77 -11.22 -0.12
N LEU A 187 8.83 -11.56 -1.41
CA LEU A 187 8.69 -12.92 -1.90
C LEU A 187 10.02 -13.68 -2.03
N GLY A 188 11.15 -13.02 -1.79
CA GLY A 188 12.49 -13.61 -1.96
C GLY A 188 12.91 -13.77 -3.43
N ILE A 189 12.38 -12.93 -4.32
CA ILE A 189 12.68 -12.91 -5.75
C ILE A 189 13.72 -11.82 -6.04
N THR A 190 14.76 -12.15 -6.81
CA THR A 190 15.70 -11.16 -7.34
C THR A 190 15.02 -10.31 -8.40
N ASN A 191 15.08 -8.98 -8.25
CA ASN A 191 14.53 -8.03 -9.20
C ASN A 191 15.52 -6.88 -9.45
N GLN A 192 16.50 -7.15 -10.31
CA GLN A 192 17.54 -6.19 -10.65
C GLN A 192 17.05 -5.17 -11.70
N GLU A 193 16.22 -5.61 -12.65
CA GLU A 193 15.73 -4.78 -13.76
C GLU A 193 14.85 -3.61 -13.27
N ASP A 194 13.91 -3.86 -12.35
CA ASP A 194 13.10 -2.76 -11.80
C ASP A 194 13.93 -1.87 -10.86
N LEU A 195 14.94 -2.43 -10.17
CA LEU A 195 15.86 -1.63 -9.34
C LEU A 195 16.66 -0.64 -10.20
N GLU A 196 17.22 -1.10 -11.32
CA GLU A 196 17.93 -0.24 -12.29
C GLU A 196 16.98 0.82 -12.87
N THR A 197 15.78 0.41 -13.29
CA THR A 197 14.74 1.33 -13.78
C THR A 197 14.44 2.45 -12.78
N ILE A 198 14.33 2.12 -11.49
CA ILE A 198 14.08 3.12 -10.44
C ILE A 198 15.31 4.01 -10.23
N LEU A 199 16.52 3.46 -10.17
CA LEU A 199 17.75 4.23 -9.96
C LEU A 199 18.00 5.22 -11.10
N ASP A 200 17.82 4.79 -12.35
CA ASP A 200 18.04 5.60 -13.55
C ASP A 200 17.06 6.77 -13.66
N ALA A 201 15.90 6.67 -13.02
CA ALA A 201 14.85 7.68 -13.05
C ALA A 201 14.89 8.67 -11.87
N GLN A 202 15.87 8.55 -10.96
CA GLN A 202 15.98 9.45 -9.81
C GLN A 202 16.32 10.88 -10.27
N GLN A 203 15.52 11.85 -9.83
CA GLN A 203 15.77 13.27 -10.11
C GLN A 203 16.83 13.86 -9.16
N LEU A 204 17.38 15.02 -9.53
CA LEU A 204 18.42 15.71 -8.76
C LEU A 204 18.00 16.07 -7.32
N ASP A 205 16.71 16.31 -7.09
CA ASP A 205 16.15 16.57 -5.76
C ASP A 205 16.03 15.30 -4.89
N GLY A 206 16.38 14.13 -5.44
CA GLY A 206 16.30 12.84 -4.80
C GLY A 206 14.88 12.25 -4.75
N GLY A 207 13.95 12.81 -5.51
CA GLY A 207 12.60 12.32 -5.77
C GLY A 207 12.45 11.65 -7.15
N TRP A 208 11.21 11.33 -7.49
CA TRP A 208 10.81 10.79 -8.79
C TRP A 208 9.65 11.59 -9.38
N GLU A 209 9.43 11.40 -10.68
CA GLU A 209 8.30 11.99 -11.40
C GLU A 209 6.95 11.59 -10.80
N LEU A 210 5.97 12.47 -11.00
CA LEU A 210 4.59 12.21 -10.59
C LEU A 210 4.07 10.95 -11.30
N SER A 211 3.45 10.06 -10.54
CA SER A 211 2.64 8.98 -11.11
C SER A 211 1.19 9.17 -10.71
N TRP A 212 0.31 8.95 -11.66
CA TRP A 212 -1.12 8.90 -11.44
C TRP A 212 -1.51 7.59 -10.76
N LEU A 213 -2.07 7.70 -9.55
CA LEU A 213 -2.32 6.56 -8.68
C LEU A 213 -3.70 5.95 -8.93
N TRP A 214 -4.74 6.79 -9.00
CA TRP A 214 -6.13 6.35 -9.20
C TRP A 214 -7.00 7.46 -9.82
N HIS A 215 -8.15 7.04 -10.35
CA HIS A 215 -9.17 7.94 -10.89
C HIS A 215 -10.09 8.47 -9.79
N TYR A 216 -10.61 9.68 -9.96
CA TYR A 216 -11.59 10.31 -9.09
C TYR A 216 -13.01 9.73 -9.32
N GLY A 217 -13.26 8.52 -8.80
CA GLY A 217 -14.61 7.95 -8.74
C GLY A 217 -15.35 7.96 -10.09
N LYS A 218 -16.44 8.74 -10.18
CA LYS A 218 -17.27 8.90 -11.38
C LYS A 218 -16.91 10.13 -12.23
N GLU A 219 -16.14 11.07 -11.70
CA GLU A 219 -15.75 12.28 -12.42
C GLU A 219 -14.53 12.01 -13.31
N PRO A 220 -14.39 12.71 -14.45
CA PRO A 220 -13.17 12.70 -15.23
C PRO A 220 -12.09 13.47 -14.45
N GLY A 221 -11.25 12.75 -13.72
CA GLY A 221 -10.14 13.32 -12.99
C GLY A 221 -9.19 12.25 -12.46
N MET A 222 -7.92 12.61 -12.31
CA MET A 222 -6.87 11.71 -11.85
C MET A 222 -6.17 12.28 -10.63
N ILE A 223 -5.82 11.40 -9.70
CA ILE A 223 -5.08 11.75 -8.48
C ILE A 223 -3.69 11.17 -8.60
N GLY A 224 -2.67 12.01 -8.52
CA GLY A 224 -1.26 11.66 -8.62
C GLY A 224 -0.47 12.06 -7.39
N SER A 225 0.68 11.44 -7.18
CA SER A 225 1.57 11.82 -6.08
C SER A 225 3.02 11.55 -6.40
N ARG A 226 3.86 12.58 -6.28
CA ARG A 226 5.32 12.40 -6.21
C ARG A 226 5.76 11.82 -4.86
N GLY A 227 5.06 12.18 -3.78
CA GLY A 227 5.36 11.73 -2.42
C GLY A 227 5.27 10.22 -2.27
N VAL A 228 4.16 9.62 -2.69
CA VAL A 228 3.95 8.16 -2.62
C VAL A 228 4.98 7.41 -3.46
N VAL A 229 5.19 7.83 -4.71
CA VAL A 229 6.15 7.18 -5.63
C VAL A 229 7.55 7.26 -5.05
N THR A 230 7.96 8.44 -4.57
CA THR A 230 9.28 8.63 -3.96
C THR A 230 9.46 7.78 -2.71
N ALA A 231 8.45 7.69 -1.85
CA ALA A 231 8.49 6.87 -0.64
C ALA A 231 8.69 5.38 -0.99
N MET A 232 7.94 4.86 -1.96
CA MET A 232 8.08 3.46 -2.41
C MET A 232 9.45 3.20 -3.06
N ALA A 233 9.90 4.08 -3.95
CA ALA A 233 11.19 3.95 -4.63
C ALA A 233 12.36 3.92 -3.63
N VAL A 234 12.36 4.86 -2.67
CA VAL A 234 13.36 4.91 -1.60
C VAL A 234 13.34 3.64 -0.75
N ASN A 235 12.16 3.15 -0.36
CA ASN A 235 12.04 1.91 0.42
C ASN A 235 12.65 0.71 -0.34
N GLY A 236 12.28 0.57 -1.63
CA GLY A 236 12.80 -0.49 -2.50
C GLY A 236 14.32 -0.46 -2.61
N ILE A 237 14.91 0.72 -2.88
CA ILE A 237 16.37 0.91 -2.98
C ILE A 237 17.06 0.58 -1.64
N GLN A 238 16.56 1.13 -0.53
CA GLN A 238 17.18 0.92 0.78
C GLN A 238 17.17 -0.55 1.20
N ARG A 239 16.08 -1.27 0.92
CA ARG A 239 15.98 -2.72 1.16
C ARG A 239 16.98 -3.49 0.31
N ALA A 240 17.09 -3.18 -0.97
CA ALA A 240 18.05 -3.82 -1.88
C ALA A 240 19.49 -3.64 -1.38
N TRP A 241 19.86 -2.43 -0.94
CA TRP A 241 21.20 -2.16 -0.38
C TRP A 241 21.46 -2.93 0.92
N LYS A 242 20.48 -3.00 1.83
CA LYS A 242 20.60 -3.79 3.07
C LYS A 242 20.84 -5.27 2.77
N SER A 243 20.05 -5.85 1.84
CA SER A 243 20.21 -7.25 1.42
C SER A 243 21.57 -7.52 0.77
N SER A 244 22.09 -6.60 -0.04
CA SER A 244 23.42 -6.77 -0.65
C SER A 244 24.55 -6.66 0.36
N LYS A 245 24.46 -5.77 1.36
CA LYS A 245 25.43 -5.70 2.47
C LYS A 245 25.46 -6.97 3.32
N LEU A 246 24.29 -7.51 3.67
CA LEU A 246 24.19 -8.77 4.42
C LEU A 246 24.86 -9.93 3.68
N ARG A 247 24.58 -10.09 2.37
CA ARG A 247 25.21 -11.12 1.54
C ARG A 247 26.74 -10.98 1.46
N ALA A 248 27.25 -9.74 1.42
CA ALA A 248 28.70 -9.50 1.44
C ALA A 248 29.33 -9.93 2.78
N LEU A 249 28.69 -9.64 3.91
CA LEU A 249 29.16 -10.05 5.24
C LEU A 249 29.18 -11.57 5.41
N ASP A 250 28.12 -12.26 4.96
CA ASP A 250 28.04 -13.73 5.02
C ASP A 250 29.17 -14.39 4.18
N SER A 251 29.44 -13.83 3.00
CA SER A 251 30.53 -14.33 2.13
C SER A 251 31.92 -14.14 2.75
N MET A 252 32.14 -13.08 3.53
CA MET A 252 33.38 -12.86 4.27
C MET A 252 33.52 -13.81 5.45
N HIS A 253 32.42 -14.12 6.16
CA HIS A 253 32.43 -15.05 7.29
C HIS A 253 32.67 -16.51 6.87
N CYS A 254 32.09 -16.94 5.73
CA CYS A 254 32.33 -18.27 5.17
C CYS A 254 33.77 -18.47 4.65
N ASN A 255 34.46 -17.39 4.24
CA ASN A 255 35.85 -17.45 3.79
C ASN A 255 36.86 -17.36 4.95
N GLY A 256 36.45 -16.91 6.14
CA GLY A 256 37.31 -16.78 7.32
C GLY A 256 37.51 -18.05 8.15
N THR A 257 36.82 -19.15 7.84
CA THR A 257 36.90 -20.45 8.56
C THR A 257 37.74 -21.50 7.83
N ARG A 258 38.50 -21.11 6.80
CA ARG A 258 39.45 -21.97 6.06
C ARG A 258 40.93 -21.62 6.28
N GLY A 259 41.24 -20.89 7.35
CA GLY A 259 42.62 -20.54 7.75
C GLY A 259 43.11 -21.34 8.93
#